data_AF-A0A932T7Y9-F1
#
_entry.id   AF-A0A932T7Y9-F1
#
_cell.length_a   1.000
_cell.length_b   1.000
_cell.length_c   1.000
_cell.angle_alpha   90.00
_cell.angle_beta   90.00
_cell.angle_gamma   90.00
#
_symmetry.space_group_name_H-M   'P 1'
#
loop_
_entity.id
_entity.type
_entity.pdbx_description
1 polymer ?
#
loop_
_entity_poly.entity_id
_entity_poly.type
_entity_poly.pdbx_seq_one_letter_code
_entity_poly.pdbx_strand_id
1 'polypeptide(L)'
;ELVDAFVNEKISYNDSCCQFDKERAENAVHEIFLALDMVLEMLKTMNPSILFEMQKYHPDAFQKFYKHKNEFMYSVIRDNIMKGTQEELYRPDIKVDILARFRVESLMLPFHPDFHGKIKFDLAVIQEELIYHFLFGLVSQKGYKLILKYQQDRLKKIPN
;
A
#
# COMPACT_ATOMS: atom_id res chain seq x y z
N GLU A 1 27.14 1.88 2.73
CA GLU A 1 27.04 0.42 2.98
C GLU A 1 26.10 -0.20 1.96
N LEU A 2 26.21 -1.49 1.63
CA LEU A 2 25.38 -2.15 0.61
C LEU A 2 23.87 -2.04 0.91
N VAL A 3 23.49 -2.17 2.18
CA VAL A 3 22.09 -2.07 2.64
C VAL A 3 21.51 -0.68 2.41
N ASP A 4 22.30 0.37 2.68
CA ASP A 4 21.84 1.75 2.45
C ASP A 4 21.56 2.02 0.96
N ALA A 5 22.45 1.57 0.07
CA ALA A 5 22.24 1.69 -1.37
C ALA A 5 20.98 0.96 -1.83
N PHE A 6 20.76 -0.25 -1.34
CA PHE A 6 19.57 -1.04 -1.62
C PHE A 6 18.29 -0.35 -1.15
N VAL A 7 18.28 0.22 0.07
CA VAL A 7 17.10 0.96 0.58
C VAL A 7 16.82 2.19 -0.26
N ASN A 8 17.84 2.95 -0.66
CA ASN A 8 17.66 4.12 -1.53
C ASN A 8 17.10 3.72 -2.91
N GLU A 9 17.56 2.59 -3.47
CA GLU A 9 17.03 2.04 -4.72
C GLU A 9 15.54 1.69 -4.57
N LYS A 10 15.17 0.98 -3.50
CA LYS A 10 13.76 0.61 -3.25
C LYS A 10 12.86 1.81 -3.02
N ILE A 11 13.34 2.84 -2.30
CA ILE A 11 12.62 4.11 -2.14
C ILE A 11 12.40 4.76 -3.50
N SER A 12 13.46 4.93 -4.31
CA SER A 12 13.37 5.58 -5.62
C SER A 12 12.46 4.83 -6.59
N TYR A 13 12.49 3.50 -6.55
CA TYR A 13 11.59 2.64 -7.31
C TYR A 13 10.14 2.84 -6.90
N ASN A 14 9.86 2.80 -5.59
CA ASN A 14 8.52 3.01 -5.05
C ASN A 14 7.96 4.39 -5.46
N ASP A 15 8.77 5.44 -5.42
CA ASP A 15 8.34 6.80 -5.78
C ASP A 15 7.94 6.89 -7.24
N SER A 16 8.77 6.31 -8.10
CA SER A 16 8.54 6.24 -9.54
C SER A 16 7.26 5.46 -9.84
N CYS A 17 7.04 4.32 -9.17
CA CYS A 17 5.83 3.51 -9.31
C CYS A 17 4.59 4.27 -8.85
N CYS A 18 4.62 4.91 -7.67
CA CYS A 18 3.48 5.68 -7.18
C CYS A 18 3.13 6.84 -8.12
N GLN A 19 4.12 7.55 -8.65
CA GLN A 19 3.89 8.63 -9.62
C GLN A 19 3.30 8.10 -10.93
N PHE A 20 3.87 7.02 -11.47
CA PHE A 20 3.39 6.39 -12.69
C PHE A 20 1.97 5.85 -12.56
N ASP A 21 1.65 5.22 -11.43
CA ASP A 21 0.32 4.72 -11.11
C ASP A 21 -0.70 5.84 -10.99
N LYS A 22 -0.34 6.95 -10.32
CA LYS A 22 -1.19 8.13 -10.19
C LYS A 22 -1.52 8.76 -11.54
N GLU A 23 -0.55 8.83 -12.46
CA GLU A 23 -0.72 9.41 -13.79
C GLU A 23 -1.60 8.56 -14.72
N ARG A 24 -1.47 7.23 -14.67
CA ARG A 24 -2.23 6.31 -15.54
C ARG A 24 -3.57 5.88 -14.95
N ALA A 25 -3.80 6.11 -13.66
CA ALA A 25 -5.04 5.73 -13.01
C ALA A 25 -6.22 6.56 -13.51
N GLU A 26 -7.17 5.87 -14.14
CA GLU A 26 -8.47 6.44 -14.56
C GLU A 26 -9.25 7.13 -13.44
N ASN A 27 -9.06 6.71 -12.19
CA ASN A 27 -9.73 7.22 -11.00
C ASN A 27 -9.03 6.73 -9.72
N ALA A 28 -9.42 7.24 -8.55
CA ALA A 28 -8.80 6.92 -7.27
C ALA A 28 -8.91 5.43 -6.88
N VAL A 29 -10.00 4.74 -7.25
CA VAL A 29 -10.14 3.29 -6.99
C VAL A 29 -9.13 2.51 -7.85
N HIS A 30 -9.03 2.83 -9.13
CA HIS A 30 -8.08 2.18 -10.05
C HIS A 30 -6.63 2.35 -9.57
N GLU A 31 -6.27 3.54 -9.08
CA GLU A 31 -4.95 3.83 -8.52
C GLU A 31 -4.57 2.85 -7.40
N ILE A 32 -5.51 2.50 -6.51
CA ILE A 32 -5.27 1.51 -5.46
C ILE A 32 -5.07 0.10 -6.02
N PHE A 33 -5.76 -0.27 -7.11
CA PHE A 33 -5.54 -1.56 -7.76
C PHE A 33 -4.18 -1.66 -8.46
N LEU A 34 -3.68 -0.56 -9.04
CA LEU A 34 -2.33 -0.50 -9.60
C LEU A 34 -1.28 -0.61 -8.49
N ALA A 35 -1.48 0.13 -7.39
CA ALA A 35 -0.63 0.03 -6.20
C ALA A 35 -0.65 -1.38 -5.59
N LEU A 36 -1.81 -2.05 -5.59
CA LEU A 36 -1.94 -3.44 -5.14
C LEU A 36 -1.04 -4.36 -5.95
N ASP A 37 -1.06 -4.29 -7.29
CA ASP A 37 -0.19 -5.12 -8.13
C ASP A 37 1.29 -4.95 -7.81
N MET A 38 1.73 -3.69 -7.68
CA MET A 38 3.11 -3.37 -7.31
C MET A 38 3.48 -3.94 -5.94
N VAL A 39 2.61 -3.76 -4.93
CA VAL A 39 2.84 -4.23 -3.57
C VAL A 39 2.91 -5.76 -3.53
N LEU A 40 2.02 -6.47 -4.22
CA LEU A 40 2.04 -7.93 -4.24
C LEU A 40 3.31 -8.48 -4.88
N GLU A 41 3.77 -7.87 -5.98
CA GLU A 41 5.03 -8.29 -6.62
C GLU A 41 6.23 -8.04 -5.71
N MET A 42 6.29 -6.89 -5.05
CA MET A 42 7.35 -6.55 -4.10
C MET A 42 7.41 -7.55 -2.93
N LEU A 43 6.26 -7.99 -2.41
CA LEU A 43 6.19 -8.82 -1.21
C LEU A 43 6.45 -10.31 -1.46
N LYS A 44 6.28 -10.81 -2.69
CA LYS A 44 6.51 -12.23 -3.03
C LYS A 44 7.87 -12.78 -2.62
N THR A 45 8.90 -11.93 -2.65
CA THR A 45 10.29 -12.32 -2.35
C THR A 45 10.83 -11.70 -1.07
N MET A 46 10.00 -10.98 -0.32
CA MET A 46 10.42 -10.23 0.86
C MET A 46 10.34 -11.10 2.12
N ASN A 47 11.43 -11.12 2.91
CA ASN A 47 11.43 -11.76 4.22
C ASN A 47 10.66 -10.88 5.24
N PRO A 48 9.66 -11.41 5.98
CA PRO A 48 8.93 -10.66 7.02
C PRO A 48 9.81 -10.02 8.11
N SER A 49 10.97 -10.63 8.40
CA SER A 49 11.89 -10.12 9.42
C SER A 49 12.76 -8.95 8.96
N ILE A 50 12.75 -8.61 7.65
CA ILE A 50 13.70 -7.66 7.06
C ILE A 50 13.68 -6.28 7.74
N LEU A 51 12.49 -5.81 8.14
CA LEU A 51 12.36 -4.49 8.77
C LEU A 51 12.95 -4.48 10.19
N PHE A 52 12.82 -5.57 10.94
CA PHE A 52 13.41 -5.72 12.28
C PHE A 52 14.93 -5.86 12.21
N GLU A 53 15.42 -6.65 11.25
CA GLU A 53 16.86 -6.79 11.01
C GLU A 53 17.48 -5.46 10.57
N MET A 54 16.84 -4.74 9.65
CA MET A 54 17.27 -3.42 9.21
C MET A 54 17.27 -2.42 10.37
N GLN A 55 16.24 -2.41 11.22
CA GLN A 55 16.20 -1.53 12.40
C GLN A 55 17.34 -1.81 13.37
N LYS A 56 17.68 -3.09 13.58
CA LYS A 56 18.70 -3.51 14.56
C LYS A 56 20.13 -3.30 14.05
N TYR A 57 20.39 -3.64 12.79
CA TYR A 57 21.75 -3.70 12.25
C TYR A 57 22.11 -2.52 11.34
N HIS A 58 21.11 -1.82 10.78
CA HIS A 58 21.31 -0.70 9.84
C HIS A 58 20.37 0.49 10.16
N PRO A 59 20.50 1.11 11.35
CA PRO A 59 19.57 2.13 11.83
C PRO A 59 19.44 3.36 10.92
N ASP A 60 20.52 3.77 10.23
CA ASP A 60 20.49 4.90 9.29
C ASP A 60 19.62 4.58 8.06
N ALA A 61 19.75 3.37 7.52
CA ALA A 61 18.93 2.90 6.41
C ALA A 61 17.46 2.75 6.83
N PHE A 62 17.23 2.22 8.05
CA PHE A 62 15.89 2.17 8.64
C PHE A 62 15.27 3.55 8.78
N GLN A 63 16.03 4.56 9.22
CA GLN A 63 15.54 5.92 9.38
C GLN A 63 15.11 6.54 8.04
N LYS A 64 15.82 6.26 6.95
CA LYS A 64 15.43 6.68 5.59
C LYS A 64 14.12 6.05 5.16
N PHE A 65 13.99 4.73 5.33
CA PHE A 65 12.72 4.02 5.08
C PHE A 65 11.58 4.60 5.93
N TYR A 66 11.83 4.83 7.23
CA TYR A 66 10.83 5.34 8.17
C TYR A 66 10.37 6.75 7.79
N LYS A 67 11.30 7.62 7.40
CA LYS A 67 10.99 8.95 6.86
C LYS A 67 10.13 8.83 5.59
N HIS A 68 10.54 7.96 4.68
CA HIS A 68 9.82 7.71 3.43
C HIS A 68 8.37 7.32 3.65
N LYS A 69 8.16 6.33 4.54
CA LYS A 69 6.84 5.86 4.96
C LYS A 69 5.99 7.01 5.52
N ASN A 70 6.54 7.82 6.41
CA ASN A 70 5.74 8.80 7.16
C ASN A 70 5.50 10.13 6.44
N GLU A 71 6.30 10.44 5.43
CA GLU A 71 6.18 11.68 4.66
C GLU A 71 5.60 11.40 3.28
N PHE A 72 6.35 10.67 2.43
CA PHE A 72 5.95 10.42 1.05
C PHE A 72 4.71 9.53 0.97
N MET A 73 4.71 8.34 1.59
CA MET A 73 3.56 7.44 1.50
C MET A 73 2.30 8.05 2.15
N TYR A 74 2.46 8.84 3.21
CA TYR A 74 1.36 9.62 3.78
C TYR A 74 0.77 10.59 2.74
N SER A 75 1.60 11.33 2.00
CA SER A 75 1.12 12.24 0.95
C SER A 75 0.41 11.49 -0.17
N VAL A 76 0.95 10.37 -0.66
CA VAL A 76 0.34 9.52 -1.69
C VAL A 76 -1.05 9.06 -1.26
N ILE A 77 -1.16 8.47 -0.06
CA ILE A 77 -2.44 7.96 0.45
C ILE A 77 -3.44 9.09 0.67
N ARG A 78 -3.01 10.20 1.28
CA ARG A 78 -3.87 11.36 1.53
C ARG A 78 -4.42 11.92 0.23
N ASP A 79 -3.56 12.10 -0.78
CA ASP A 79 -3.93 12.65 -2.08
C ASP A 79 -4.91 11.73 -2.82
N ASN A 80 -4.71 10.41 -2.75
CA ASN A 80 -5.66 9.44 -3.29
C ASN A 80 -7.04 9.53 -2.60
N ILE A 81 -7.08 9.64 -1.27
CA ILE A 81 -8.33 9.81 -0.51
C ILE A 81 -9.05 11.10 -0.92
N MET A 82 -8.32 12.21 -1.05
CA MET A 82 -8.88 13.49 -1.49
C MET A 82 -9.44 13.39 -2.92
N LYS A 83 -8.68 12.81 -3.85
CA LYS A 83 -9.10 12.57 -5.24
C LYS A 83 -10.37 11.72 -5.29
N GLY A 84 -10.41 10.59 -4.58
CA GLY A 84 -11.57 9.71 -4.56
C GLY A 84 -12.82 10.37 -3.94
N THR A 85 -12.62 11.28 -2.99
CA THR A 85 -13.72 12.09 -2.42
C THR A 85 -14.24 13.09 -3.46
N GLN A 86 -13.35 13.78 -4.19
CA GLN A 86 -13.72 14.70 -5.28
C GLN A 86 -14.43 13.99 -6.45
N GLU A 87 -14.04 12.75 -6.75
CA GLU A 87 -14.66 11.90 -7.78
C GLU A 87 -15.99 11.24 -7.32
N GLU A 88 -16.39 11.49 -6.07
CA GLU A 88 -17.54 10.87 -5.37
C GLU A 88 -17.44 9.34 -5.27
N LEU A 89 -16.24 8.78 -5.48
CA LEU A 89 -15.97 7.35 -5.35
C LEU A 89 -15.75 6.96 -3.90
N TYR A 90 -15.29 7.89 -3.06
CA TYR A 90 -15.11 7.71 -1.62
C TYR A 90 -16.18 8.46 -0.83
N ARG A 91 -16.38 8.10 0.44
CA ARG A 91 -17.38 8.76 1.28
C ARG A 91 -17.02 10.25 1.52
N PRO A 92 -18.00 11.17 1.50
CA PRO A 92 -17.74 12.60 1.65
C PRO A 92 -17.38 13.02 3.08
N ASP A 93 -17.63 12.18 4.08
CA ASP A 93 -17.47 12.46 5.51
C ASP A 93 -16.12 11.98 6.09
N ILE A 94 -15.21 11.51 5.22
CA ILE A 94 -13.91 10.97 5.63
C ILE A 94 -13.07 12.05 6.34
N LYS A 95 -12.58 11.70 7.53
CA LYS A 95 -11.50 12.44 8.19
C LYS A 95 -10.16 12.02 7.58
N VAL A 96 -9.80 12.67 6.49
CA VAL A 96 -8.69 12.29 5.59
C VAL A 96 -7.38 12.02 6.33
N ASP A 97 -6.94 12.94 7.19
CA ASP A 97 -5.65 12.81 7.88
C ASP A 97 -5.60 11.60 8.83
N ILE A 98 -6.72 11.29 9.48
CA ILE A 98 -6.82 10.15 10.40
C ILE A 98 -6.68 8.86 9.61
N LEU A 99 -7.44 8.69 8.52
CA LEU A 99 -7.39 7.47 7.72
C LEU A 99 -6.09 7.33 6.92
N ALA A 100 -5.51 8.42 6.45
CA ALA A 100 -4.20 8.40 5.82
C ALA A 100 -3.10 7.97 6.80
N ARG A 101 -3.08 8.52 8.02
CA ARG A 101 -2.13 8.11 9.07
C ARG A 101 -2.35 6.66 9.49
N PHE A 102 -3.60 6.26 9.73
CA PHE A 102 -3.93 4.87 10.02
C PHE A 102 -3.41 3.92 8.94
N ARG A 103 -3.62 4.26 7.66
CA ARG A 103 -3.17 3.42 6.55
C ARG A 103 -1.66 3.29 6.47
N VAL A 104 -0.95 4.41 6.69
CA VAL A 104 0.53 4.44 6.72
C VAL A 104 1.09 3.57 7.84
N GLU A 105 0.46 3.55 9.02
CA GLU A 105 0.87 2.64 10.09
C GLU A 105 0.46 1.19 9.81
N SER A 106 -0.72 0.97 9.24
CA SER A 106 -1.21 -0.38 8.96
C SER A 106 -0.37 -1.13 7.92
N LEU A 107 0.36 -0.42 7.05
CA LEU A 107 1.35 -1.00 6.14
C LEU A 107 2.37 -1.89 6.86
N MET A 108 2.70 -1.58 8.11
CA MET A 108 3.73 -2.28 8.89
C MET A 108 3.19 -3.51 9.61
N LEU A 109 1.87 -3.63 9.82
CA LEU A 109 1.27 -4.69 10.65
C LEU A 109 1.70 -6.10 10.22
N PRO A 110 1.72 -6.47 8.92
CA PRO A 110 2.12 -7.82 8.50
C PRO A 110 3.58 -8.15 8.78
N PHE A 111 4.43 -7.15 9.00
CA PHE A 111 5.83 -7.38 9.35
C PHE A 111 6.00 -7.68 10.84
N HIS A 112 5.05 -7.30 11.69
CA HIS A 112 5.16 -7.53 13.14
C HIS A 112 5.07 -9.03 13.48
N PRO A 113 6.03 -9.58 14.25
CA PRO A 113 6.06 -10.99 14.62
C PRO A 113 4.79 -11.47 15.32
N ASP A 114 4.23 -10.66 16.22
CA ASP A 114 3.00 -10.99 16.93
C ASP A 114 1.77 -11.05 16.03
N PHE A 115 1.82 -10.40 14.87
CA PHE A 115 0.76 -10.42 13.87
C PHE A 115 0.96 -11.57 12.89
N HIS A 116 2.10 -11.61 12.17
CA HIS A 116 2.35 -12.65 11.18
C HIS A 116 2.47 -14.04 11.80
N GLY A 117 3.01 -14.17 13.02
CA GLY A 117 3.21 -15.48 13.65
C GLY A 117 1.89 -16.16 14.00
N LYS A 118 0.80 -15.40 14.06
CA LYS A 118 -0.56 -15.89 14.33
C LYS A 118 -1.39 -16.11 13.06
N ILE A 119 -0.88 -15.72 11.90
CA ILE A 119 -1.59 -15.79 10.62
C ILE A 119 -0.80 -16.69 9.68
N LYS A 120 -1.41 -17.81 9.26
CA LYS A 120 -0.77 -18.80 8.39
C LYS A 120 -0.93 -18.45 6.90
N PHE A 121 -0.53 -17.24 6.52
CA PHE A 121 -0.54 -16.76 5.15
C PHE A 121 0.73 -15.96 4.85
N ASP A 122 1.15 -15.95 3.59
CA ASP A 122 2.29 -15.16 3.15
C ASP A 122 1.96 -13.65 3.16
N LEU A 123 2.99 -12.81 3.27
CA LEU A 123 2.83 -11.35 3.38
C LEU A 123 1.98 -10.75 2.27
N ALA A 124 2.15 -11.24 1.03
CA ALA A 124 1.40 -10.75 -0.12
C ALA A 124 -0.12 -10.98 0.08
N VAL A 125 -0.52 -12.17 0.51
CA VAL A 125 -1.94 -12.50 0.77
C VAL A 125 -2.50 -11.66 1.92
N ILE A 126 -1.72 -11.50 2.99
CA ILE A 126 -2.13 -10.66 4.13
C ILE A 126 -2.31 -9.20 3.68
N GLN A 127 -1.38 -8.65 2.93
CA GLN A 127 -1.44 -7.25 2.49
C GLN A 127 -2.55 -7.03 1.47
N GLU A 128 -2.81 -7.99 0.58
CA GLU A 128 -3.98 -7.94 -0.32
C GLU A 128 -5.27 -7.78 0.47
N GLU A 129 -5.49 -8.63 1.47
CA GLU A 129 -6.70 -8.59 2.29
C GLU A 129 -6.82 -7.28 3.07
N LEU A 130 -5.72 -6.79 3.65
CA LEU A 130 -5.72 -5.50 4.37
C LEU A 130 -5.96 -4.29 3.45
N ILE A 131 -5.46 -4.33 2.21
CA ILE A 131 -5.73 -3.31 1.19
C ILE A 131 -7.21 -3.32 0.82
N TYR A 132 -7.80 -4.48 0.56
CA TYR A 132 -9.23 -4.58 0.26
C TYR A 132 -10.07 -4.10 1.43
N HIS A 133 -9.77 -4.55 2.66
CA HIS A 133 -10.48 -4.11 3.86
C HIS A 133 -10.47 -2.59 3.99
N PHE A 134 -9.30 -1.96 3.82
CA PHE A 134 -9.18 -0.51 3.85
C PHE A 134 -9.99 0.16 2.74
N LEU A 135 -9.87 -0.31 1.50
CA LEU A 135 -10.54 0.28 0.34
C LEU A 135 -12.07 0.17 0.45
N PHE A 136 -12.62 -0.99 0.82
CA PHE A 136 -14.04 -1.17 1.10
C PHE A 136 -14.51 -0.29 2.27
N GLY A 137 -13.63 -0.06 3.25
CA GLY A 137 -13.83 0.87 4.34
C GLY A 137 -13.84 2.35 3.95
N LEU A 138 -13.44 2.73 2.72
CA LEU A 138 -13.39 4.12 2.24
C LEU A 138 -14.48 4.46 1.22
N VAL A 139 -14.83 3.52 0.35
CA VAL A 139 -15.64 3.83 -0.84
C VAL A 139 -17.08 4.23 -0.51
N SER A 140 -17.65 5.08 -1.38
CA SER A 140 -19.09 5.29 -1.50
C SER A 140 -19.76 4.10 -2.19
N GLN A 141 -21.08 4.12 -2.33
CA GLN A 141 -21.79 3.09 -3.10
C GLN A 141 -21.35 3.03 -4.58
N LYS A 142 -20.96 4.17 -5.16
CA LYS A 142 -20.42 4.28 -6.52
C LYS A 142 -19.05 3.62 -6.60
N GLY A 143 -18.15 3.94 -5.67
CA GLY A 143 -16.83 3.31 -5.58
C GLY A 143 -16.91 1.81 -5.31
N TYR A 144 -17.85 1.35 -4.47
CA TYR A 144 -18.06 -0.07 -4.20
C TYR A 144 -18.31 -0.89 -5.46
N LYS A 145 -19.22 -0.42 -6.33
CA LYS A 145 -19.49 -1.08 -7.62
C LYS A 145 -18.24 -1.14 -8.50
N LEU A 146 -17.40 -0.11 -8.42
CA LEU A 146 -16.16 -0.04 -9.19
C LEU A 146 -15.10 -1.00 -8.67
N ILE A 147 -14.98 -1.18 -7.33
CA ILE A 147 -14.12 -2.22 -6.75
C ILE A 147 -14.52 -3.59 -7.30
N LEU A 148 -15.80 -3.94 -7.25
CA LEU A 148 -16.28 -5.24 -7.73
C LEU A 148 -15.96 -5.46 -9.22
N LYS A 149 -16.10 -4.42 -10.04
CA LYS A 149 -15.73 -4.48 -11.46
C LYS A 149 -14.23 -4.78 -11.62
N TYR A 150 -13.36 -4.04 -10.94
CA TYR A 150 -11.91 -4.26 -11.05
C TYR A 150 -11.48 -5.62 -10.49
N GLN A 151 -12.10 -6.12 -9.43
CA GLN A 151 -11.86 -7.49 -8.94
C GLN A 151 -12.22 -8.54 -9.99
N GLN A 152 -13.39 -8.43 -10.63
CA GLN A 152 -13.79 -9.33 -11.70
C GLN A 152 -12.83 -9.28 -12.89
N ASP A 153 -12.39 -8.09 -13.28
CA ASP A 153 -11.47 -7.92 -14.40
C ASP A 153 -10.07 -8.47 -14.09
N ARG A 154 -9.63 -8.42 -12.83
CA ARG A 154 -8.38 -9.07 -12.37
C ARG A 154 -8.47 -10.58 -12.42
N LEU A 155 -9.57 -11.17 -11.94
CA LEU A 155 -9.76 -12.63 -11.97
C LEU A 155 -9.71 -13.20 -13.39
N LYS A 156 -10.20 -12.45 -14.39
CA LYS A 156 -10.11 -12.85 -15.81
C LYS A 156 -8.69 -12.85 -16.38
N LYS A 157 -7.75 -12.13 -15.76
CA LYS A 157 -6.36 -11.99 -16.23
C LYS A 157 -5.41 -13.03 -15.66
N ILE A 158 -5.82 -13.77 -14.62
CA ILE A 158 -5.03 -14.87 -14.06
C ILE A 158 -5.26 -16.10 -14.95
N PRO A 159 -4.27 -16.60 -15.70
CA PRO A 159 -4.43 -17.85 -16.43
C PRO A 159 -4.64 -19.01 -15.45
N ASN A 160 -5.55 -19.92 -15.78
CA ASN A 160 -5.78 -21.17 -15.04
C ASN A 160 -4.49 -21.98 -14.84
#